data_AF-A0A1I0AEE3-F1
#
_entry.id   AF-A0A1I0AEE3-F1
#
_cell.length_a   1.000
_cell.length_b   1.000
_cell.length_c   1.000
_cell.angle_alpha   90.00
_cell.angle_beta   90.00
_cell.angle_gamma   90.00
#
_symmetry.space_group_name_H-M   'P 1'
#
loop_
_entity.id
_entity.type
_entity.pdbx_description
1 polymer ?
#
loop_
_entity_poly.entity_id
_entity_poly.type
_entity_poly.pdbx_seq_one_letter_code
_entity_poly.pdbx_strand_id
1 'polypeptide(L)'
;MNKMGFTYVEPASYISEEMKEILFEEDYKRIREFVSKYPWTFAKTYAEFAPHEYYVKDELDEHGQAEFVWFVEYIRDNGFDCKFAGKEHTYFELDGHYYWTMGEPIEETIILNRCDKDNYVIQGKSMVFNKS
;
A
#
# COMPACT_ATOMS: atom_id res chain seq x y z
N MET A 1 20.16 45.70 -18.76
CA MET A 1 20.36 44.22 -18.69
C MET A 1 19.11 43.63 -18.06
N ASN A 2 18.26 42.98 -18.86
CA ASN A 2 17.08 42.28 -18.37
C ASN A 2 17.52 41.09 -17.53
N LYS A 3 17.22 41.09 -16.23
CA LYS A 3 17.24 39.87 -15.43
C LYS A 3 15.99 39.07 -15.81
N MET A 4 16.21 38.02 -16.60
CA MET A 4 15.20 37.03 -16.94
C MET A 4 14.73 36.37 -15.63
N GLY A 5 13.53 36.72 -15.18
CA GLY A 5 12.92 36.15 -14.00
C GLY A 5 12.47 34.73 -14.30
N PHE A 6 13.35 33.77 -14.08
CA PHE A 6 12.93 32.38 -13.96
C PHE A 6 12.26 32.22 -12.60
N THR A 7 10.94 32.28 -12.59
CA THR A 7 10.15 31.78 -11.46
C THR A 7 10.33 30.27 -11.42
N TYR A 8 10.90 29.74 -10.34
CA TYR A 8 10.82 28.33 -10.05
C TYR A 8 9.33 27.95 -9.93
N VAL A 9 8.89 27.02 -10.76
CA VAL A 9 7.55 26.43 -10.72
C VAL A 9 7.76 25.00 -10.27
N GLU A 10 7.05 24.56 -9.22
CA GLU A 10 7.18 23.18 -8.74
C GLU A 10 6.85 22.18 -9.86
N PRO A 11 7.61 21.09 -10.02
CA PRO A 11 7.41 20.13 -11.12
C PRO A 11 6.00 19.56 -11.23
N ALA A 12 5.26 19.48 -10.11
CA ALA A 12 3.91 18.93 -10.05
C ALA A 12 2.88 19.70 -10.90
N SER A 13 3.15 20.95 -11.28
CA SER A 13 2.20 21.76 -12.07
C SER A 13 2.18 21.44 -13.58
N TYR A 14 3.01 20.50 -14.06
CA TYR A 14 3.16 20.19 -15.49
C TYR A 14 2.87 18.74 -15.87
N ILE A 15 2.46 17.89 -14.92
CA ILE A 15 2.11 16.51 -15.24
C ILE A 15 0.69 16.50 -15.81
N SER A 16 0.56 16.21 -17.12
CA SER A 16 -0.73 15.97 -17.76
C SER A 16 -1.43 14.77 -17.13
N GLU A 17 -2.76 14.73 -17.18
CA GLU A 17 -3.52 13.57 -16.69
C GLU A 17 -3.06 12.26 -17.34
N GLU A 18 -2.71 12.29 -18.64
CA GLU A 18 -2.13 11.16 -19.37
C GLU A 18 -0.80 10.68 -18.74
N MET A 19 0.07 11.61 -18.32
CA MET A 19 1.31 11.24 -17.64
C MET A 19 1.05 10.70 -16.24
N LYS A 20 0.02 11.19 -15.53
CA LYS A 20 -0.37 10.61 -14.23
C LYS A 20 -0.87 9.18 -14.39
N GLU A 21 -1.72 8.92 -15.39
CA GLU A 21 -2.20 7.57 -15.71
C GLU A 21 -1.04 6.61 -15.99
N ILE A 22 -0.06 7.03 -16.81
CA ILE A 22 1.13 6.22 -17.10
C ILE A 22 1.95 5.95 -15.83
N LEU A 23 2.17 6.97 -14.99
CA LEU A 23 2.91 6.81 -13.73
C LEU A 23 2.21 5.82 -12.81
N PHE A 24 0.89 5.94 -12.64
CA PHE A 24 0.11 4.99 -11.85
C PHE A 24 0.18 3.57 -12.39
N GLU A 25 0.16 3.38 -13.71
CA GLU A 25 0.28 2.03 -14.28
C GLU A 25 1.67 1.40 -14.08
N GLU A 26 2.75 2.18 -14.18
CA GLU A 26 4.09 1.68 -13.87
C GLU A 26 4.24 1.36 -12.37
N ASP A 27 3.67 2.18 -11.49
CA ASP A 27 3.63 1.90 -10.06
C ASP A 27 2.82 0.63 -9.74
N TYR A 28 1.65 0.45 -10.34
CA TYR A 28 0.84 -0.76 -10.17
C TYR A 28 1.55 -2.00 -10.70
N LYS A 29 2.25 -1.89 -11.83
CA LYS A 29 3.08 -2.97 -12.36
C LYS A 29 4.21 -3.32 -11.39
N ARG A 30 4.91 -2.33 -10.84
CA ARG A 30 5.96 -2.52 -9.83
C ARG A 30 5.41 -3.23 -8.59
N ILE A 31 4.24 -2.82 -8.11
CA ILE A 31 3.56 -3.48 -6.98
C ILE A 31 3.26 -4.94 -7.32
N ARG A 32 2.67 -5.22 -8.49
CA ARG A 32 2.37 -6.59 -8.95
C ARG A 32 3.62 -7.47 -9.01
N GLU A 33 4.72 -6.95 -9.54
CA GLU A 33 6.00 -7.64 -9.60
C GLU A 33 6.51 -7.97 -8.19
N PHE A 34 6.46 -7.01 -7.26
CA PHE A 34 6.86 -7.21 -5.87
C PHE A 34 5.99 -8.26 -5.15
N VAL A 35 4.67 -8.09 -5.15
CA VAL A 35 3.75 -8.94 -4.35
C VAL A 35 3.57 -10.35 -4.90
N SER A 36 4.01 -10.61 -6.14
CA SER A 36 3.98 -11.95 -6.75
C SER A 36 5.32 -12.69 -6.63
N LYS A 37 6.43 -11.97 -6.39
CA LYS A 37 7.78 -12.54 -6.35
C LYS A 37 8.05 -13.35 -5.07
N TYR A 38 7.53 -12.91 -3.92
CA TYR A 38 7.84 -13.52 -2.62
C TYR A 38 6.65 -14.30 -2.06
N PRO A 39 6.89 -15.39 -1.29
CA PRO A 39 5.83 -16.16 -0.67
C PRO A 39 5.21 -15.40 0.51
N TRP A 40 3.88 -15.38 0.57
CA TRP A 40 3.15 -14.78 1.67
C TRP A 40 2.98 -15.77 2.83
N THR A 41 3.01 -15.28 4.06
CA THR A 41 2.75 -16.09 5.25
C THR A 41 1.31 -15.90 5.71
N PHE A 42 0.52 -16.98 5.74
CA PHE A 42 -0.86 -16.93 6.24
C PHE A 42 -0.93 -16.82 7.76
N ALA A 43 -1.69 -15.84 8.26
CA ALA A 43 -1.81 -15.54 9.68
C ALA A 43 -2.82 -16.47 10.39
N LYS A 44 -2.38 -17.71 10.68
CA LYS A 44 -3.23 -18.79 11.25
C LYS A 44 -4.01 -18.38 12.50
N THR A 45 -3.43 -17.56 13.37
CA THR A 45 -4.07 -17.08 14.61
C THR A 45 -5.35 -16.29 14.35
N TYR A 46 -5.47 -15.65 13.18
CA TYR A 46 -6.57 -14.76 12.83
C TYR A 46 -7.52 -15.35 11.79
N ALA A 47 -7.30 -16.59 11.37
CA ALA A 47 -7.99 -17.23 10.24
C ALA A 47 -9.52 -17.18 10.33
N GLU A 48 -10.09 -17.26 11.53
CA GLU A 48 -11.56 -17.34 11.71
C GLU A 48 -12.28 -15.99 11.69
N PHE A 49 -11.58 -14.87 11.92
CA PHE A 49 -12.22 -13.56 12.14
C PHE A 49 -11.53 -12.39 11.43
N ALA A 50 -10.33 -12.60 10.90
CA ALA A 50 -9.59 -11.65 10.09
C ALA A 50 -8.59 -12.41 9.20
N PRO A 51 -9.03 -13.26 8.25
CA PRO A 51 -8.11 -13.99 7.38
C PRO A 51 -7.27 -12.99 6.56
N HIS A 52 -5.96 -13.07 6.73
CA HIS A 52 -4.98 -12.26 6.03
C HIS A 52 -3.65 -13.00 5.93
N GLU A 53 -2.79 -12.47 5.08
CA GLU A 53 -1.41 -12.90 4.93
C GLU A 53 -0.47 -11.72 5.16
N TYR A 54 0.82 -12.01 5.37
CA TYR A 54 1.82 -10.98 5.55
C TYR A 54 3.18 -11.35 4.96
N TYR A 55 3.97 -10.32 4.68
CA TYR A 55 5.42 -10.39 4.54
C TYR A 55 6.11 -9.92 5.81
N VAL A 56 7.27 -10.52 6.09
CA VAL A 56 8.25 -10.01 7.04
C VAL A 56 9.40 -9.42 6.24
N LYS A 57 9.68 -8.12 6.41
CA LYS A 57 10.71 -7.40 5.65
C LYS A 57 12.06 -8.11 5.68
N ASP A 58 12.48 -8.59 6.85
CA ASP A 58 13.78 -9.23 7.04
C ASP A 58 13.91 -10.63 6.38
N GLU A 59 12.79 -11.21 5.93
CA GLU A 59 12.80 -12.47 5.16
C GLU A 59 12.96 -12.24 3.64
N LEU A 60 12.96 -10.98 3.21
CA LEU A 60 13.14 -10.61 1.81
C LEU A 60 14.64 -10.44 1.49
N ASP A 61 14.99 -10.65 0.22
CA ASP A 61 16.31 -10.26 -0.29
C ASP A 61 16.46 -8.72 -0.28
N GLU A 62 17.69 -8.22 -0.47
CA GLU A 62 17.98 -6.77 -0.40
C GLU A 62 17.08 -5.94 -1.33
N HIS A 63 16.82 -6.45 -2.54
CA HIS A 63 15.91 -5.81 -3.48
C HIS A 63 14.48 -5.81 -2.95
N GLY A 64 13.99 -6.92 -2.42
CA GLY A 64 12.65 -7.04 -1.84
C GLY A 64 12.47 -6.15 -0.61
N GLN A 65 13.51 -5.93 0.19
CA GLN A 65 13.47 -4.98 1.30
C GLN A 65 13.31 -3.53 0.81
N ALA A 66 13.96 -3.17 -0.31
CA ALA A 66 13.78 -1.86 -0.93
C ALA A 66 12.37 -1.69 -1.52
N GLU A 67 11.87 -2.71 -2.22
CA GLU A 67 10.50 -2.73 -2.76
C GLU A 67 9.44 -2.69 -1.66
N PHE A 68 9.69 -3.38 -0.54
CA PHE A 68 8.84 -3.33 0.65
C PHE A 68 8.74 -1.89 1.16
N VAL A 69 9.87 -1.22 1.40
CA VAL A 69 9.87 0.15 1.93
C VAL A 69 9.13 1.10 0.99
N TRP A 70 9.45 1.01 -0.31
CA TRP A 70 8.78 1.82 -1.32
C TRP A 70 7.28 1.58 -1.34
N PHE A 71 6.82 0.33 -1.27
CA PHE A 71 5.40 0.02 -1.29
C PHE A 71 4.69 0.49 -0.01
N VAL A 72 5.34 0.41 1.16
CA VAL A 72 4.79 0.96 2.40
C VAL A 72 4.59 2.48 2.29
N GLU A 73 5.54 3.21 1.72
CA GLU A 73 5.40 4.65 1.46
C GLU A 73 4.26 4.91 0.47
N TYR A 74 4.20 4.14 -0.61
CA TYR A 74 3.14 4.24 -1.60
C TYR A 74 1.74 4.05 -0.99
N ILE A 75 1.56 3.07 -0.09
CA ILE A 75 0.31 2.84 0.64
C ILE A 75 -0.06 4.07 1.48
N ARG A 76 0.90 4.71 2.15
CA ARG A 76 0.65 5.88 3.00
C ARG A 76 0.24 7.10 2.17
N ASP A 77 0.82 7.25 0.98
CA ASP A 77 0.55 8.42 0.12
C ASP A 77 -0.71 8.27 -0.74
N ASN A 78 -1.06 7.03 -1.13
CA ASN A 78 -2.13 6.75 -2.11
C ASN A 78 -3.27 5.90 -1.54
N GLY A 79 -3.18 5.48 -0.29
CA GLY A 79 -4.21 4.68 0.38
C GLY A 79 -5.38 5.50 0.90
N PHE A 80 -6.30 4.81 1.58
CA PHE A 80 -7.44 5.38 2.27
C PHE A 80 -7.48 4.88 3.72
N ASP A 81 -7.90 5.76 4.63
CA ASP A 81 -8.03 5.41 6.04
C ASP A 81 -9.31 4.63 6.30
N CYS A 82 -9.18 3.50 7.00
CA CYS A 82 -10.29 2.67 7.40
C CYS A 82 -10.01 2.04 8.77
N LYS A 83 -11.06 1.67 9.48
CA LYS A 83 -10.96 1.01 10.78
C LYS A 83 -11.15 -0.48 10.66
N PHE A 84 -10.30 -1.28 11.30
CA PHE A 84 -10.55 -2.69 11.55
C PHE A 84 -10.54 -2.96 13.04
N ALA A 85 -11.59 -3.61 13.56
CA ALA A 85 -11.77 -3.86 14.99
C ALA A 85 -11.53 -2.61 15.88
N GLY A 86 -11.95 -1.44 15.38
CA GLY A 86 -11.81 -0.14 16.08
C GLY A 86 -10.44 0.54 15.95
N LYS A 87 -9.44 -0.11 15.35
CA LYS A 87 -8.13 0.50 15.05
C LYS A 87 -8.11 1.06 13.64
N GLU A 88 -7.62 2.27 13.50
CA GLU A 88 -7.48 2.94 12.20
C GLU A 88 -6.14 2.59 11.56
N HIS A 89 -6.18 2.24 10.27
CA HIS A 89 -5.02 1.97 9.44
C HIS A 89 -5.25 2.58 8.04
N THR A 90 -4.17 2.81 7.31
CA THR A 90 -4.21 3.21 5.91
C THR A 90 -4.13 1.96 5.02
N TYR A 91 -5.12 1.79 4.15
CA TYR A 91 -5.27 0.66 3.25
C TYR A 91 -5.09 1.08 1.80
N PHE A 92 -4.47 0.23 1.00
CA PHE A 92 -4.39 0.39 -0.44
C PHE A 92 -5.09 -0.77 -1.13
N GLU A 93 -5.90 -0.50 -2.15
CA GLU A 93 -6.58 -1.52 -2.94
C GLU A 93 -5.87 -1.72 -4.28
N LEU A 94 -5.50 -2.96 -4.59
CA LEU A 94 -5.05 -3.36 -5.92
C LEU A 94 -5.40 -4.81 -6.18
N ASP A 95 -5.90 -5.10 -7.38
CA ASP A 95 -6.17 -6.45 -7.90
C ASP A 95 -6.89 -7.38 -6.90
N GLY A 96 -7.96 -6.86 -6.28
CA GLY A 96 -8.80 -7.65 -5.37
C GLY A 96 -8.27 -7.80 -3.95
N HIS A 97 -7.15 -7.15 -3.61
CA HIS A 97 -6.57 -7.21 -2.28
C HIS A 97 -6.55 -5.84 -1.61
N TYR A 98 -6.75 -5.82 -0.29
CA TYR A 98 -6.34 -4.69 0.53
C TYR A 98 -4.96 -4.96 1.11
N TYR A 99 -4.09 -3.95 1.07
CA TYR A 99 -2.73 -3.95 1.63
C TYR A 99 -2.62 -2.91 2.74
N TRP A 100 -1.95 -3.23 3.85
CA TRP A 100 -1.75 -2.28 4.95
C TRP A 100 -0.54 -2.61 5.83
N THR A 101 -0.10 -1.62 6.60
CA THR A 101 0.89 -1.77 7.69
C THR A 101 0.28 -1.39 9.03
N MET A 102 0.98 -1.65 10.13
CA MET A 102 0.46 -1.43 11.48
C MET A 102 0.59 0.04 11.97
N GLY A 103 1.25 0.91 11.20
CA GLY A 103 1.30 2.36 11.42
C GLY A 103 2.58 2.86 12.12
N GLU A 104 3.57 2.00 12.30
CA GLU A 104 4.87 2.36 12.85
C GLU A 104 5.65 3.32 11.91
N PRO A 105 6.65 4.07 12.42
CA PRO A 105 7.60 4.79 11.58
C PRO A 105 8.19 3.89 10.47
N ILE A 106 8.61 4.48 9.34
CA ILE A 106 9.04 3.68 8.18
C ILE A 106 10.25 2.78 8.50
N GLU A 107 11.13 3.25 9.39
CA GLU A 107 12.32 2.53 9.86
C GLU A 107 11.97 1.34 10.77
N GLU A 108 10.84 1.40 11.45
CA GLU A 108 10.34 0.37 12.39
C GLU A 108 9.32 -0.58 11.74
N THR A 109 8.82 -0.23 10.55
CA THR A 109 7.83 -1.03 9.84
C THR A 109 8.48 -2.28 9.25
N ILE A 110 8.12 -3.44 9.80
CA ILE A 110 8.66 -4.75 9.38
C ILE A 110 7.60 -5.70 8.80
N ILE A 111 6.31 -5.37 8.93
CA ILE A 111 5.20 -6.18 8.42
C ILE A 111 4.41 -5.40 7.37
N LEU A 112 4.18 -6.06 6.23
CA LEU A 112 3.19 -5.67 5.23
C LEU A 112 2.12 -6.76 5.19
N ASN A 113 0.87 -6.39 5.41
CA ASN A 113 -0.26 -7.31 5.38
C ASN A 113 -1.01 -7.21 4.06
N ARG A 114 -1.69 -8.29 3.68
CA ARG A 114 -2.74 -8.28 2.66
C ARG A 114 -3.93 -9.15 3.04
N CYS A 115 -5.11 -8.84 2.53
CA CYS A 115 -6.27 -9.73 2.58
C CYS A 115 -7.06 -9.65 1.28
N ASP A 116 -7.81 -10.70 0.97
CA ASP A 116 -8.83 -10.68 -0.07
C ASP A 116 -9.91 -9.66 0.32
N LYS A 117 -10.20 -8.71 -0.57
CA LYS A 117 -11.16 -7.64 -0.31
C LYS A 117 -12.60 -8.16 -0.20
N ASP A 118 -12.92 -9.25 -0.89
CA ASP A 118 -14.28 -9.80 -0.98
C ASP A 118 -14.73 -10.42 0.36
N ASN A 119 -13.76 -10.72 1.23
CA ASN A 119 -14.00 -11.11 2.61
C ASN A 119 -14.51 -9.97 3.50
N TYR A 120 -14.53 -8.72 3.04
CA TYR A 120 -14.84 -7.57 3.88
C TYR A 120 -15.83 -6.60 3.21
N VAL A 121 -16.61 -5.93 4.05
CA VAL A 121 -17.48 -4.82 3.63
C VAL A 121 -17.10 -3.57 4.41
N ILE A 122 -16.92 -2.45 3.73
CA ILE A 122 -16.67 -1.16 4.38
C ILE A 122 -18.01 -0.48 4.71
N GLN A 123 -18.25 -0.26 6.00
CA GLN A 123 -19.43 0.44 6.53
C GLN A 123 -18.98 1.65 7.35
N GLY A 124 -19.31 2.87 6.90
CA GLY A 124 -19.01 4.09 7.65
C GLY A 124 -17.53 4.24 8.06
N LYS A 125 -16.60 3.90 7.15
CA LYS A 125 -15.14 3.81 7.37
C LYS A 125 -14.66 2.67 8.27
N SER A 126 -15.48 1.66 8.51
CA SER A 126 -15.05 0.46 9.23
C SER A 126 -15.12 -0.75 8.31
N MET A 127 -14.00 -1.44 8.16
CA MET A 127 -13.90 -2.71 7.48
C MET A 127 -14.45 -3.80 8.40
N VAL A 128 -15.53 -4.43 7.96
CA VAL A 128 -16.23 -5.51 8.68
C VAL A 128 -15.97 -6.82 7.95
N PHE A 129 -15.40 -7.80 8.64
CA PHE A 129 -15.22 -9.13 8.09
C PHE A 129 -16.59 -9.77 7.84
N ASN A 130 -16.87 -10.08 6.59
CA ASN A 130 -18.07 -10.78 6.18
C ASN A 130 -17.81 -12.28 6.29
N LYS A 131 -18.31 -12.88 7.37
CA LYS A 131 -18.29 -14.33 7.51
C LYS A 131 -19.29 -14.91 6.51
N SER A 132 -18.80 -15.35 5.36
CA SER A 132 -19.54 -16.17 4.41
C SER A 132 -20.08 -17.44 5.06
#